data_AF-A0A182J6Q7-F1
#
_entry.id   AF-A0A182J6Q7-F1
#
_cell.length_a   1.000
_cell.length_b   1.000
_cell.length_c   1.000
_cell.angle_alpha   90.00
_cell.angle_beta   90.00
_cell.angle_gamma   90.00
#
_symmetry.space_group_name_H-M   'P 1'
#
loop_
_entity.id
_entity.type
_entity.pdbx_description
1 polymer ?
#
loop_
_entity_poly.entity_id
_entity_poly.type
_entity_poly.pdbx_seq_one_letter_code
_entity_poly.pdbx_strand_id
1 'polypeptide(L)'
;MRGSIAGIEDGIVGARVGASYHSLLLELIDYLYASLVVAPLVVCYWRGTWNLMGDYIFPSDLTTSLIVSLAIGIVGHIVFNIFQATLRQHLNADKHRIAYYVGSRMYTAIYGVICVNGWRGGWQLIDLYTTHDVLYVVLITLGCTFILACLKGVRNVMGTPFLIINDSRREYFDVPTYFKLTGSKDPGLYVLDCMFSVLVIGSLVVFVWRGLWVLLDIKLFPEDHGTSAWASVIIGYGVTGLTFSLQPLMRWTCDRLTGFWRVVVADMFLFFSFIGTINVWRGIWQALDTYFLPEEKLLSNWITHAVSLLLLILLNCSNSVLVRGVYIDAEEPAGQCVVFPVYYIRLFFQKERNKKQRRLFEALERADLNSTGGVVQDKKPPHPHFPQHQQQQQQQQQQQQHHIVAEQNHQVIRNLEAVPLTIIDDPKSNGDHSSHVPAK
;
A
#
# COMPACT_ATOMS: atom_id res chain seq x y z
N MET A 1 -1.40 4.19 2.91
CA MET A 1 -0.52 3.10 2.43
C MET A 1 -0.72 2.89 0.93
N ARG A 2 0.34 2.72 0.13
CA ARG A 2 0.26 2.12 -1.20
C ARG A 2 0.11 0.64 -0.91
N GLY A 3 -1.11 0.10 -0.94
CA GLY A 3 -1.25 -1.34 -1.06
C GLY A 3 -0.45 -1.74 -2.30
N SER A 4 0.42 -2.73 -2.15
CA SER A 4 1.46 -3.15 -3.11
C SER A 4 1.06 -2.87 -4.57
N ILE A 5 1.49 -1.74 -5.13
CA ILE A 5 1.34 -1.46 -6.58
C ILE A 5 2.45 -2.19 -7.35
N ALA A 6 3.48 -2.70 -6.66
CA ALA A 6 4.50 -3.54 -7.28
C ALA A 6 3.90 -4.76 -7.98
N GLY A 7 3.87 -4.69 -9.31
CA GLY A 7 3.37 -5.73 -10.21
C GLY A 7 2.06 -5.39 -10.90
N ILE A 8 1.40 -4.28 -10.53
CA ILE A 8 0.24 -3.79 -11.26
C ILE A 8 0.75 -3.13 -12.55
N GLU A 9 0.63 -3.85 -13.66
CA GLU A 9 0.71 -3.25 -14.99
C GLU A 9 -0.49 -2.32 -15.15
N ASP A 10 -0.34 -1.21 -15.89
CA ASP A 10 -1.37 -0.16 -16.12
C ASP A 10 -2.76 -0.70 -16.53
N GLY A 11 -2.86 -1.98 -16.90
CA GLY A 11 -4.08 -2.70 -17.26
C GLY A 11 -5.02 -3.12 -16.13
N ILE A 12 -4.60 -3.27 -14.86
CA ILE A 12 -5.57 -3.53 -13.74
C ILE A 12 -6.30 -2.25 -13.36
N VAL A 13 -5.59 -1.15 -13.57
CA VAL A 13 -5.96 0.17 -13.10
C VAL A 13 -6.98 0.80 -14.03
N GLY A 14 -7.36 0.17 -15.15
CA GLY A 14 -8.37 0.67 -16.09
C GLY A 14 -9.57 -0.26 -16.19
N ALA A 15 -10.69 0.08 -15.55
CA ALA A 15 -11.98 -0.29 -16.09
C ALA A 15 -12.12 0.43 -17.44
N ARG A 16 -11.60 -0.19 -18.51
CA ARG A 16 -11.93 0.23 -19.87
C ARG A 16 -13.45 0.13 -20.00
N VAL A 17 -14.06 1.09 -20.68
CA VAL A 17 -15.45 1.01 -21.13
C VAL A 17 -15.59 -0.34 -21.85
N GLY A 18 -16.28 -1.30 -21.22
CA GLY A 18 -16.27 -2.73 -21.59
C GLY A 18 -15.59 -3.69 -20.59
N ALA A 19 -15.65 -3.43 -19.27
CA ALA A 19 -15.16 -4.36 -18.26
C ALA A 19 -15.87 -5.72 -18.40
N SER A 20 -15.10 -6.79 -18.64
CA SER A 20 -15.63 -8.15 -18.66
C SER A 20 -16.27 -8.47 -17.30
N TYR A 21 -17.39 -9.21 -17.30
CA TYR A 21 -18.02 -9.77 -16.08
C TYR A 21 -17.00 -10.43 -15.15
N HIS A 22 -15.96 -11.06 -15.71
CA HIS A 22 -14.87 -11.64 -14.95
C HIS A 22 -14.10 -10.61 -14.11
N SER A 23 -13.80 -9.43 -14.67
CA SER A 23 -13.07 -8.37 -13.96
C SER A 23 -13.89 -7.79 -12.81
N LEU A 24 -15.18 -7.54 -13.03
CA LEU A 24 -16.10 -7.04 -12.00
C LEU A 24 -16.27 -8.07 -10.87
N LEU A 25 -16.37 -9.35 -11.22
CA LEU A 25 -16.44 -10.42 -10.23
C LEU A 25 -15.17 -10.49 -9.37
N LEU A 26 -13.98 -10.41 -9.99
CA LEU A 26 -12.72 -10.41 -9.24
C LEU A 26 -12.60 -9.20 -8.30
N GLU A 27 -13.04 -8.02 -8.75
CA GLU A 27 -13.06 -6.81 -7.93
C GLU A 27 -14.03 -6.94 -6.75
N LEU A 28 -15.23 -7.48 -6.98
CA LEU A 28 -16.19 -7.76 -5.90
C LEU A 28 -15.62 -8.75 -4.89
N ILE A 29 -14.96 -9.82 -5.34
CA ILE A 29 -14.31 -10.80 -4.45
C ILE A 29 -13.18 -10.14 -3.66
N ASP A 30 -12.40 -9.24 -4.27
CA ASP A 30 -11.39 -8.45 -3.58
C ASP A 30 -12.00 -7.62 -2.45
N TYR A 31 -13.11 -6.92 -2.72
CA TYR A 31 -13.81 -6.12 -1.72
C TYR A 31 -14.40 -6.96 -0.60
N LEU A 32 -15.00 -8.11 -0.91
CA LEU A 32 -15.54 -9.04 0.08
C LEU A 32 -14.44 -9.66 0.93
N TYR A 33 -13.33 -10.10 0.32
CA TYR A 33 -12.18 -10.63 1.02
C TYR A 33 -11.56 -9.59 1.96
N ALA A 34 -11.43 -8.36 1.47
CA ALA A 34 -10.91 -7.26 2.24
C ALA A 34 -11.77 -6.93 3.46
N SER A 35 -13.08 -6.86 3.23
CA SER A 35 -14.06 -6.45 4.21
C SER A 35 -14.33 -7.53 5.25
N LEU A 36 -14.47 -8.78 4.84
CA LEU A 36 -14.95 -9.86 5.71
C LEU A 36 -13.84 -10.74 6.29
N VAL A 37 -12.61 -10.67 5.75
CA VAL A 37 -11.49 -11.50 6.21
C VAL A 37 -10.35 -10.65 6.73
N VAL A 38 -9.79 -9.76 5.90
CA VAL A 38 -8.58 -9.01 6.30
C VAL A 38 -8.91 -7.94 7.34
N ALA A 39 -9.97 -7.16 7.17
CA ALA A 39 -10.33 -6.11 8.12
C ALA A 39 -10.61 -6.66 9.53
N PRO A 40 -11.44 -7.71 9.73
CA PRO A 40 -11.65 -8.26 11.07
C PRO A 40 -10.38 -8.81 11.71
N LEU A 41 -9.50 -9.46 10.94
CA LEU A 41 -8.23 -9.95 11.47
C LEU A 41 -7.30 -8.81 11.90
N VAL A 42 -7.24 -7.72 11.12
CA VAL A 42 -6.46 -6.54 11.49
C VAL A 42 -7.02 -5.90 12.77
N VAL A 43 -8.35 -5.77 12.89
CA VAL A 43 -8.99 -5.23 14.10
C VAL A 43 -8.73 -6.14 15.31
N CYS A 44 -8.85 -7.46 15.17
CA CYS A 44 -8.50 -8.42 16.22
C CYS A 44 -7.05 -8.24 16.70
N TYR A 45 -6.10 -8.15 15.76
CA TYR A 45 -4.69 -7.94 16.09
C TYR A 45 -4.50 -6.65 16.89
N TRP A 46 -5.07 -5.55 16.39
CA TRP A 46 -4.95 -4.24 17.02
C TRP A 46 -5.56 -4.21 18.41
N ARG A 47 -6.78 -4.75 18.57
CA ARG A 47 -7.47 -4.87 19.85
C ARG A 47 -6.69 -5.70 20.85
N GLY A 48 -6.26 -6.89 20.44
CA GLY A 48 -5.47 -7.77 21.29
C GLY A 48 -4.17 -7.09 21.73
N THR A 49 -3.41 -6.54 20.79
CA THR A 49 -2.14 -5.87 21.09
C THR A 49 -2.34 -4.67 22.00
N TRP A 50 -3.34 -3.83 21.74
CA TRP A 50 -3.63 -2.63 22.52
C TRP A 50 -3.89 -2.97 23.99
N ASN A 51 -4.73 -3.97 24.24
CA ASN A 51 -5.07 -4.39 25.58
C ASN A 51 -3.89 -5.08 26.27
N LEU A 52 -3.12 -5.93 25.58
CA LEU A 52 -1.90 -6.53 26.14
C LEU A 52 -0.89 -5.46 26.58
N MET A 53 -0.74 -4.38 25.80
CA MET A 53 0.15 -3.27 26.21
C MET A 53 -0.38 -2.56 27.46
N GLY A 54 -1.70 -2.44 27.60
CA GLY A 54 -2.31 -1.95 28.85
C GLY A 54 -2.08 -2.86 30.05
N ASP A 55 -2.10 -4.18 29.84
CA ASP A 55 -1.92 -5.18 30.90
C ASP A 55 -0.45 -5.30 31.34
N TYR A 56 0.52 -5.07 30.44
CA TYR A 56 1.95 -5.33 30.70
C TYR A 56 2.83 -4.08 30.87
N ILE A 57 2.50 -2.94 30.24
CA ILE A 57 3.33 -1.73 30.34
C ILE A 57 2.87 -0.90 31.53
N PHE A 58 3.64 -0.91 32.61
CA PHE A 58 3.37 -0.13 33.84
C PHE A 58 1.89 -0.20 34.28
N PRO A 59 1.32 -1.40 34.53
CA PRO A 59 -0.12 -1.56 34.76
C PRO A 59 -0.65 -0.81 35.99
N SER A 60 0.23 -0.50 36.95
CA SER A 60 -0.10 0.24 38.17
C SER A 60 -0.11 1.77 38.01
N ASP A 61 0.48 2.30 36.95
CA ASP A 61 0.57 3.74 36.69
C ASP A 61 0.20 4.05 35.25
N LEU A 62 -1.06 4.47 35.07
CA LEU A 62 -1.62 4.77 33.76
C LEU A 62 -0.82 5.86 33.04
N THR A 63 -0.48 6.97 33.69
CA THR A 63 0.23 8.07 33.02
C THR A 63 1.58 7.62 32.49
N THR A 64 2.37 6.92 33.32
CA THR A 64 3.67 6.37 32.87
C THR A 64 3.49 5.33 31.77
N SER A 65 2.47 4.45 31.89
CA SER A 65 2.13 3.47 30.85
C SER A 65 1.91 4.13 29.50
N LEU A 66 1.13 5.22 29.46
CA LEU A 66 0.79 5.90 28.23
C LEU A 66 1.96 6.67 27.63
N ILE A 67 2.75 7.36 28.46
CA ILE A 67 3.96 8.07 28.00
C ILE A 67 4.97 7.09 27.41
N VAL A 68 5.16 5.95 28.07
CA VAL A 68 6.08 4.90 27.58
C VAL A 68 5.55 4.28 26.27
N SER A 69 4.25 3.97 26.18
CA SER A 69 3.64 3.53 24.92
C SER A 69 3.86 4.57 23.80
N LEU A 70 3.62 5.85 24.06
CA LEU A 70 3.84 6.90 23.06
C LEU A 70 5.32 6.97 22.65
N ALA A 71 6.25 6.89 23.60
CA ALA A 71 7.68 6.90 23.33
C ALA A 71 8.14 5.69 22.48
N ILE A 72 7.66 4.49 22.80
CA ILE A 72 7.89 3.27 22.00
C ILE A 72 7.40 3.49 20.57
N GLY A 73 6.19 4.05 20.41
CA GLY A 73 5.62 4.38 19.12
C GLY A 73 6.48 5.36 18.33
N ILE A 74 6.73 6.55 18.88
CA ILE A 74 7.47 7.63 18.19
C ILE A 74 8.89 7.18 17.83
N VAL A 75 9.65 6.67 18.80
CA VAL A 75 11.04 6.26 18.58
C VAL A 75 11.08 5.08 17.62
N GLY A 76 10.21 4.09 17.81
CA GLY A 76 10.14 2.92 16.94
C GLY A 76 9.81 3.28 15.49
N HIS A 77 8.82 4.13 15.25
CA HIS A 77 8.50 4.61 13.90
C HIS A 77 9.68 5.33 13.23
N ILE A 78 10.37 6.21 13.97
CA ILE A 78 11.54 6.92 13.45
C ILE A 78 12.67 5.94 13.10
N VAL A 79 12.96 4.97 13.97
CA VAL A 79 13.97 3.92 13.72
C VAL A 79 13.62 3.12 12.47
N PHE A 80 12.39 2.61 12.36
CA PHE A 80 11.98 1.82 11.19
C PHE A 80 11.99 2.63 9.89
N ASN A 81 11.63 3.92 9.95
CA ASN A 81 11.75 4.82 8.79
C ASN A 81 13.22 4.98 8.39
N ILE A 82 14.11 5.34 9.31
CA ILE A 82 15.52 5.60 9.02
C ILE A 82 16.20 4.35 8.44
N PHE A 83 15.98 3.18 9.04
CA PHE A 83 16.66 1.94 8.67
C PHE A 83 15.95 1.11 7.59
N GLN A 84 14.87 1.61 6.98
CA GLN A 84 14.11 0.88 5.96
C GLN A 84 14.98 0.36 4.79
N ALA A 85 15.95 1.17 4.33
CA ALA A 85 16.84 0.80 3.23
C ALA A 85 17.81 -0.32 3.64
N THR A 86 18.35 -0.23 4.86
CA THR A 86 19.23 -1.26 5.44
C THR A 86 18.49 -2.58 5.60
N LEU A 87 17.25 -2.55 6.09
CA LEU A 87 16.38 -3.73 6.21
C LEU A 87 16.12 -4.35 4.84
N ARG A 88 15.79 -3.55 3.82
CA ARG A 88 15.58 -4.03 2.44
C ARG A 88 16.83 -4.69 1.85
N GLN A 89 18.01 -4.16 2.14
CA GLN A 89 19.28 -4.68 1.62
C GLN A 89 19.70 -5.99 2.28
N HIS A 90 19.55 -6.11 3.59
CA HIS A 90 19.99 -7.28 4.36
C HIS A 90 18.95 -8.40 4.37
N LEU A 91 17.66 -8.05 4.50
CA LEU A 91 16.54 -8.99 4.39
C LEU A 91 16.07 -9.02 2.95
N ASN A 92 16.92 -9.54 2.06
CA ASN A 92 16.60 -9.68 0.64
C ASN A 92 16.30 -11.15 0.30
N ALA A 93 15.10 -11.41 -0.21
CA ALA A 93 14.63 -12.75 -0.55
C ALA A 93 15.48 -13.45 -1.63
N ASP A 94 16.11 -12.68 -2.52
CA ASP A 94 16.90 -13.18 -3.64
C ASP A 94 18.34 -13.55 -3.20
N LYS A 95 18.83 -12.95 -2.11
CA LYS A 95 20.16 -13.25 -1.52
C LYS A 95 20.07 -14.28 -0.39
N HIS A 96 19.18 -14.04 0.58
CA HIS A 96 19.08 -14.84 1.81
C HIS A 96 17.63 -15.19 2.09
N ARG A 97 17.14 -16.26 1.45
CA ARG A 97 15.72 -16.65 1.49
C ARG A 97 15.21 -16.92 2.90
N ILE A 98 15.91 -17.71 3.70
CA ILE A 98 15.48 -18.05 5.08
C ILE A 98 15.50 -16.80 5.96
N ALA A 99 16.60 -16.03 5.91
CA ALA A 99 16.72 -14.78 6.66
C ALA A 99 15.61 -13.79 6.30
N TYR A 100 15.24 -13.69 5.01
CA TYR A 100 14.09 -12.91 4.59
C TYR A 100 12.80 -13.40 5.22
N TYR A 101 12.46 -14.69 5.13
CA TYR A 101 11.18 -15.19 5.65
C TYR A 101 11.06 -15.09 7.17
N VAL A 102 12.13 -15.32 7.92
CA VAL A 102 12.10 -15.16 9.38
C VAL A 102 12.14 -13.66 9.75
N GLY A 103 13.09 -12.92 9.19
CA GLY A 103 13.31 -11.51 9.52
C GLY A 103 12.15 -10.59 9.14
N SER A 104 11.49 -10.84 8.01
CA SER A 104 10.30 -10.06 7.60
C SER A 104 9.10 -10.29 8.54
N ARG A 105 8.93 -11.49 9.09
CA ARG A 105 7.83 -11.80 10.02
C ARG A 105 8.13 -11.21 11.40
N MET A 106 9.37 -11.29 11.84
CA MET A 106 9.83 -10.58 13.05
C MET A 106 9.67 -9.07 12.91
N TYR A 107 10.04 -8.51 11.75
CA TYR A 107 9.82 -7.10 11.43
C TYR A 107 8.34 -6.72 11.62
N THR A 108 7.42 -7.48 11.03
CA THR A 108 5.98 -7.15 11.12
C THR A 108 5.45 -7.31 12.54
N ALA A 109 5.86 -8.35 13.27
CA ALA A 109 5.46 -8.57 14.65
C ALA A 109 5.93 -7.41 15.57
N ILE A 110 7.19 -7.00 15.45
CA ILE A 110 7.77 -5.92 16.27
C ILE A 110 7.19 -4.57 15.86
N TYR A 111 7.15 -4.28 14.56
CA TYR A 111 6.69 -2.99 14.08
C TYR A 111 5.18 -2.81 14.29
N GLY A 112 4.38 -3.88 14.23
CA GLY A 112 2.96 -3.86 14.58
C GLY A 112 2.74 -3.45 16.03
N VAL A 113 3.52 -4.00 16.98
CA VAL A 113 3.46 -3.60 18.39
C VAL A 113 3.86 -2.14 18.59
N ILE A 114 4.85 -1.64 17.85
CA ILE A 114 5.25 -0.22 17.86
C ILE A 114 4.12 0.67 17.35
N CYS A 115 3.49 0.30 16.23
CA CYS A 115 2.35 1.04 15.68
C CYS A 115 1.23 1.15 16.72
N VAL A 116 0.83 0.03 17.31
CA VAL A 116 -0.24 0.00 18.32
C VAL A 116 0.13 0.82 19.55
N ASN A 117 1.39 0.78 20.02
CA ASN A 117 1.84 1.61 21.15
C ASN A 117 1.79 3.10 20.86
N GLY A 118 2.21 3.53 19.67
CA GLY A 118 2.12 4.94 19.27
C GLY A 118 0.69 5.46 19.27
N TRP A 119 -0.23 4.64 18.75
CA TRP A 119 -1.65 4.96 18.78
C TRP A 119 -2.24 4.92 20.18
N ARG A 120 -1.96 3.88 20.99
CA ARG A 120 -2.41 3.76 22.37
C ARG A 120 -1.98 4.95 23.21
N GLY A 121 -0.69 5.26 23.19
CA GLY A 121 -0.13 6.37 23.95
C GLY A 121 -0.74 7.70 23.52
N GLY A 122 -0.76 8.00 22.22
CA GLY A 122 -1.32 9.25 21.70
C GLY A 122 -2.80 9.40 22.02
N TRP A 123 -3.59 8.37 21.74
CA TRP A 123 -5.04 8.36 21.95
C TRP A 123 -5.43 8.48 23.42
N GLN A 124 -4.88 7.62 24.29
CA GLN A 124 -5.28 7.58 25.68
C GLN A 124 -4.71 8.77 26.48
N LEU A 125 -3.57 9.36 26.07
CA LEU A 125 -3.13 10.64 26.66
C LEU A 125 -4.09 11.78 26.36
N ILE A 126 -4.63 11.82 25.13
CA ILE A 126 -5.68 12.78 24.79
C ILE A 126 -6.90 12.53 25.68
N ASP A 127 -7.34 11.28 25.84
CA ASP A 127 -8.48 10.97 26.72
C ASP A 127 -8.22 11.31 28.20
N LEU A 128 -6.99 11.17 28.68
CA LEU A 128 -6.64 11.47 30.07
C LEU A 128 -6.62 12.97 30.37
N TYR A 129 -6.18 13.80 29.41
CA TYR A 129 -5.93 15.23 29.63
C TYR A 129 -6.89 16.17 28.89
N THR A 130 -7.79 15.66 28.05
CA THR A 130 -8.79 16.48 27.33
C THR A 130 -10.21 16.07 27.69
N THR A 131 -11.13 17.02 27.54
CA THR A 131 -12.55 16.78 27.79
C THR A 131 -13.17 15.92 26.69
N HIS A 132 -14.19 15.15 27.04
CA HIS A 132 -15.06 14.43 26.08
C HIS A 132 -16.32 15.23 25.71
N ASP A 133 -16.35 16.52 25.98
CA ASP A 133 -17.46 17.36 25.54
C ASP A 133 -17.55 17.38 24.00
N VAL A 134 -18.76 17.16 23.50
CA VAL A 134 -19.05 16.95 22.08
C VAL A 134 -18.55 18.13 21.23
N LEU A 135 -18.70 19.37 21.71
CA LEU A 135 -18.26 20.54 20.95
C LEU A 135 -16.74 20.54 20.78
N TYR A 136 -15.98 20.30 21.85
CA TYR A 136 -14.52 20.26 21.79
C TYR A 136 -14.02 19.11 20.92
N VAL A 137 -14.62 17.92 21.03
CA VAL A 137 -14.28 16.78 20.18
C VAL A 137 -14.52 17.11 18.70
N VAL A 138 -15.66 17.70 18.35
CA VAL A 138 -15.95 18.11 16.96
C VAL A 138 -14.97 19.16 16.47
N LEU A 139 -14.71 20.22 17.26
CA LEU A 139 -13.80 21.30 16.86
C LEU A 139 -12.37 20.80 16.63
N ILE A 140 -11.84 19.95 17.51
CA ILE A 140 -10.50 19.37 17.35
C ILE A 140 -10.47 18.46 16.13
N THR A 141 -11.48 17.60 15.94
CA THR A 141 -11.55 16.69 14.79
C THR A 141 -11.57 17.45 13.47
N LEU A 142 -12.42 18.48 13.35
CA LEU A 142 -12.50 19.31 12.17
C LEU A 142 -11.23 20.13 11.95
N GLY A 143 -10.63 20.67 13.01
CA GLY A 143 -9.36 21.39 12.95
C GLY A 143 -8.21 20.52 12.45
N CYS A 144 -8.05 19.32 13.02
CA CYS A 144 -7.02 18.37 12.57
C CYS A 144 -7.28 17.84 11.15
N THR A 145 -8.54 17.60 10.78
CA THR A 145 -8.93 17.21 9.42
C THR A 145 -8.60 18.33 8.43
N PHE A 146 -8.88 19.59 8.79
CA PHE A 146 -8.55 20.76 7.97
C PHE A 146 -7.04 20.89 7.77
N ILE A 147 -6.25 20.75 8.85
CA ILE A 147 -4.77 20.77 8.74
C ILE A 147 -4.28 19.62 7.84
N LEU A 148 -4.83 18.40 7.99
CA LEU A 148 -4.50 17.29 7.08
C LEU A 148 -4.85 17.62 5.63
N ALA A 149 -6.02 18.21 5.35
CA ALA A 149 -6.41 18.62 4.00
C ALA A 149 -5.46 19.69 3.43
N CYS A 150 -5.04 20.67 4.23
CA CYS A 150 -4.02 21.65 3.82
C CYS A 150 -2.67 20.98 3.49
N LEU A 151 -2.32 19.93 4.23
CA LEU A 151 -1.14 19.11 3.98
C LEU A 151 -1.36 18.02 2.92
N LYS A 152 -2.55 17.95 2.28
CA LYS A 152 -2.92 16.89 1.34
C LYS A 152 -2.66 15.49 1.93
N GLY A 153 -3.05 15.29 3.19
CA GLY A 153 -2.79 14.08 3.94
C GLY A 153 -4.05 13.33 4.40
N VAL A 154 -5.24 13.68 3.92
CA VAL A 154 -6.52 13.06 4.31
C VAL A 154 -6.49 11.57 4.03
N ARG A 155 -5.94 11.08 2.92
CA ARG A 155 -5.84 9.63 2.65
C ARG A 155 -5.12 8.82 3.74
N ASN A 156 -4.29 9.46 4.57
CA ASN A 156 -3.58 8.76 5.64
C ASN A 156 -4.49 8.32 6.79
N VAL A 157 -5.73 8.81 6.87
CA VAL A 157 -6.73 8.29 7.83
C VAL A 157 -7.33 6.95 7.39
N MET A 158 -7.08 6.49 6.17
CA MET A 158 -7.63 5.25 5.65
C MET A 158 -6.99 4.02 6.31
N GLY A 159 -7.83 3.03 6.62
CA GLY A 159 -7.43 1.71 7.08
C GLY A 159 -8.20 0.59 6.36
N THR A 160 -8.09 -0.64 6.83
CA THR A 160 -8.96 -1.73 6.39
C THR A 160 -10.42 -1.39 6.70
N PRO A 161 -11.39 -1.59 5.79
CA PRO A 161 -11.36 -2.51 4.64
C PRO A 161 -10.90 -1.89 3.31
N PHE A 162 -10.66 -0.59 3.25
CA PHE A 162 -10.33 0.10 1.99
C PHE A 162 -8.85 0.06 1.61
N LEU A 163 -8.03 -0.57 2.45
CA LEU A 163 -6.60 -0.60 2.26
C LEU A 163 -6.04 -1.92 2.77
N ILE A 164 -5.41 -2.67 1.87
CA ILE A 164 -4.73 -3.92 2.17
C ILE A 164 -3.32 -3.88 1.62
N ILE A 165 -2.38 -4.32 2.45
CA ILE A 165 -1.00 -4.52 2.04
C ILE A 165 -0.72 -6.01 1.98
N ASN A 166 -0.52 -6.50 0.76
CA ASN A 166 0.05 -7.81 0.54
C ASN A 166 1.53 -7.83 0.96
N ASP A 167 1.97 -8.94 1.53
CA ASP A 167 3.36 -9.23 1.88
C ASP A 167 4.21 -9.49 0.62
N SER A 168 4.41 -8.41 -0.15
CA SER A 168 5.23 -8.33 -1.36
C SER A 168 6.72 -8.33 -1.01
N ARG A 169 7.55 -9.06 -1.78
CA ARG A 169 9.01 -9.10 -1.55
C ARG A 169 9.71 -7.77 -1.80
N ARG A 170 9.21 -6.97 -2.75
CA ARG A 170 9.90 -5.76 -3.21
C ARG A 170 9.67 -4.57 -2.27
N GLU A 171 8.44 -4.45 -1.78
CA GLU A 171 7.97 -3.30 -1.00
C GLU A 171 7.76 -3.66 0.48
N TYR A 172 8.26 -4.82 0.94
CA TYR A 172 7.99 -5.33 2.29
C TYR A 172 8.41 -4.35 3.37
N PHE A 173 9.52 -3.65 3.19
CA PHE A 173 10.13 -2.77 4.20
C PHE A 173 9.95 -1.29 3.89
N ASP A 174 9.18 -0.95 2.86
CA ASP A 174 9.10 0.41 2.35
C ASP A 174 8.20 1.26 3.24
N VAL A 175 8.74 2.39 3.69
CA VAL A 175 7.99 3.36 4.49
C VAL A 175 8.14 4.74 3.85
N PRO A 176 7.23 5.11 2.93
CA PRO A 176 7.32 6.40 2.26
C PRO A 176 7.14 7.54 3.25
N THR A 177 8.02 8.52 3.22
CA THR A 177 7.93 9.73 4.02
C THR A 177 7.23 10.83 3.21
N TYR A 178 6.76 11.89 3.90
CA TYR A 178 5.99 12.97 3.29
C TYR A 178 6.77 13.69 2.17
N PHE A 179 8.03 14.06 2.41
CA PHE A 179 8.87 14.72 1.41
C PHE A 179 9.62 13.74 0.49
N LYS A 180 9.45 12.43 0.71
CA LYS A 180 10.05 11.34 -0.10
C LYS A 180 11.57 11.44 -0.23
N LEU A 181 12.23 11.98 0.80
CA LEU A 181 13.68 12.08 0.80
C LEU A 181 14.30 10.70 1.01
N THR A 182 15.53 10.55 0.53
CA THR A 182 16.33 9.33 0.70
C THR A 182 17.63 9.66 1.41
N GLY A 183 18.07 8.78 2.32
CA GLY A 183 19.17 9.08 3.23
C GLY A 183 20.57 9.22 2.60
N SER A 184 20.73 8.99 1.30
CA SER A 184 22.06 9.00 0.65
C SER A 184 22.59 10.37 0.26
N LYS A 185 21.70 11.35 -0.01
CA LYS A 185 22.11 12.69 -0.46
C LYS A 185 22.15 13.70 0.68
N ASP A 186 21.11 13.70 1.52
CA ASP A 186 20.93 14.67 2.61
C ASP A 186 20.41 13.97 3.88
N PRO A 187 21.29 13.33 4.69
CA PRO A 187 20.86 12.52 5.82
C PRO A 187 20.12 13.33 6.89
N GLY A 188 20.51 14.59 7.12
CA GLY A 188 19.82 15.47 8.06
C GLY A 188 18.39 15.80 7.61
N LEU A 189 18.19 16.13 6.34
CA LEU A 189 16.85 16.39 5.78
C LEU A 189 15.99 15.13 5.77
N TYR A 190 16.59 13.97 5.53
CA TYR A 190 15.88 12.69 5.61
C TYR A 190 15.38 12.38 7.03
N VAL A 191 16.19 12.64 8.06
CA VAL A 191 15.76 12.50 9.46
C VAL A 191 14.62 13.48 9.77
N LEU A 192 14.70 14.73 9.32
CA LEU A 192 13.63 15.71 9.49
C LEU A 192 12.33 15.29 8.77
N ASP A 193 12.42 14.70 7.58
CA ASP A 193 11.27 14.16 6.85
C ASP A 193 10.64 12.98 7.58
N CYS A 194 11.45 12.08 8.14
CA CYS A 194 10.98 11.01 9.01
C CYS A 194 10.25 11.56 10.25
N MET A 195 10.83 12.57 10.91
CA MET A 195 10.22 13.23 12.08
C MET A 195 8.91 13.93 11.71
N PHE A 196 8.87 14.68 10.60
CA PHE A 196 7.66 15.35 10.13
C PHE A 196 6.54 14.34 9.83
N SER A 197 6.89 13.26 9.13
CA SER A 197 5.95 12.19 8.78
C SER A 197 5.33 11.53 10.02
N VAL A 198 6.12 11.28 11.06
CA VAL A 198 5.66 10.59 12.29
C VAL A 198 4.97 11.57 13.24
N LEU A 199 5.61 12.69 13.56
CA LEU A 199 5.17 13.61 14.61
C LEU A 199 4.04 14.53 14.17
N VAL A 200 4.01 14.94 12.90
CA VAL A 200 2.97 15.85 12.39
C VAL A 200 1.83 15.04 11.77
N ILE A 201 2.10 14.33 10.68
CA ILE A 201 1.04 13.61 9.95
C ILE A 201 0.48 12.47 10.81
N GLY A 202 1.35 11.65 11.43
CA GLY A 202 0.93 10.56 12.31
C GLY A 202 0.04 11.03 13.46
N SER A 203 0.43 12.09 14.17
CA SER A 203 -0.37 12.64 15.27
C SER A 203 -1.73 13.16 14.79
N LEU A 204 -1.77 13.92 13.69
CA LEU A 204 -3.03 14.43 13.14
C LEU A 204 -4.01 13.30 12.81
N VAL A 205 -3.52 12.20 12.23
CA VAL A 205 -4.34 11.01 11.94
C VAL A 205 -4.93 10.42 13.22
N VAL A 206 -4.15 10.30 14.30
CA VAL A 206 -4.64 9.83 15.61
C VAL A 206 -5.76 10.73 16.14
N PHE A 207 -5.60 12.06 16.08
CA PHE A 207 -6.64 13.00 16.50
C PHE A 207 -7.95 12.83 15.72
N VAL A 208 -7.87 12.67 14.40
CA VAL A 208 -9.05 12.51 13.54
C VAL A 208 -9.77 11.17 13.80
N TRP A 209 -9.02 10.08 13.98
CA TRP A 209 -9.58 8.79 14.39
C TRP A 209 -10.25 8.85 15.77
N ARG A 210 -9.55 9.41 16.77
CA ARG A 210 -10.09 9.57 18.12
C ARG A 210 -11.37 10.39 18.12
N GLY A 211 -11.37 11.47 17.36
CA GLY A 211 -12.51 12.35 17.17
C GLY A 211 -13.80 11.62 16.80
N LEU A 212 -13.82 10.94 15.66
CA LEU A 212 -15.01 10.22 15.21
C LEU A 212 -15.37 9.05 16.12
N TRP A 213 -14.37 8.34 16.66
CA TRP A 213 -14.61 7.22 17.54
C TRP A 213 -15.33 7.64 18.83
N VAL A 214 -14.84 8.69 19.50
CA VAL A 214 -15.45 9.23 20.72
C VAL A 214 -16.86 9.78 20.45
N LEU A 215 -17.08 10.42 19.30
CA LEU A 215 -18.43 10.86 18.92
C LEU A 215 -19.41 9.70 18.81
N LEU A 216 -18.98 8.57 18.25
CA LEU A 216 -19.80 7.35 18.20
C LEU A 216 -20.03 6.76 19.59
N ASP A 217 -19.02 6.76 20.46
CA ASP A 217 -19.18 6.29 21.84
C ASP A 217 -20.21 7.11 22.63
N ILE A 218 -20.28 8.43 22.39
CA ILE A 218 -21.26 9.32 23.06
C ILE A 218 -22.66 9.20 22.45
N LYS A 219 -22.78 8.94 21.14
CA LYS A 219 -24.05 9.08 20.40
C LYS A 219 -24.72 7.77 19.99
N LEU A 220 -23.95 6.71 19.75
CA LEU A 220 -24.49 5.47 19.19
C LEU A 220 -24.74 4.46 20.31
N PHE A 221 -25.96 4.46 20.86
CA PHE A 221 -26.40 3.55 21.94
C PHE A 221 -25.39 3.49 23.11
N PRO A 222 -25.12 4.61 23.80
CA PRO A 222 -24.04 4.71 24.80
C PRO A 222 -24.20 3.71 25.97
N GLU A 223 -25.44 3.38 26.35
CA GLU A 223 -25.75 2.51 27.48
C GLU A 223 -25.78 1.01 27.12
N ASP A 224 -25.83 0.67 25.83
CA ASP A 224 -25.91 -0.72 25.35
C ASP A 224 -24.77 -0.99 24.37
N HIS A 225 -23.64 -1.45 24.91
CA HIS A 225 -22.44 -1.76 24.15
C HIS A 225 -22.66 -2.84 23.08
N GLY A 226 -23.59 -3.79 23.31
CA GLY A 226 -23.90 -4.84 22.33
C GLY A 226 -24.63 -4.27 21.12
N THR A 227 -25.69 -3.50 21.35
CA THR A 227 -26.43 -2.81 20.29
C THR A 227 -25.56 -1.76 19.59
N SER A 228 -24.72 -1.03 20.35
CA SER A 228 -23.75 -0.07 19.80
C SER A 228 -22.75 -0.74 18.85
N ALA A 229 -22.21 -1.91 19.24
CA ALA A 229 -21.29 -2.68 18.42
C ALA A 229 -21.93 -3.09 17.09
N TRP A 230 -23.11 -3.71 17.13
CA TRP A 230 -23.84 -4.14 15.92
C TRP A 230 -24.29 -2.97 15.05
N ALA A 231 -24.74 -1.86 15.64
CA ALA A 231 -25.08 -0.66 14.89
C ALA A 231 -23.85 -0.10 14.15
N SER A 232 -22.69 -0.04 14.80
CA SER A 232 -21.43 0.34 14.15
C SER A 232 -21.04 -0.65 13.04
N VAL A 233 -21.17 -1.96 13.26
CA VAL A 233 -20.90 -2.96 12.20
C VAL A 233 -21.80 -2.73 10.97
N ILE A 234 -23.12 -2.56 11.17
CA ILE A 234 -24.09 -2.37 10.09
C ILE A 234 -23.81 -1.06 9.33
N ILE A 235 -23.61 0.06 10.04
CA ILE A 235 -23.28 1.35 9.43
C ILE A 235 -21.95 1.24 8.67
N GLY A 236 -20.93 0.64 9.29
CA GLY A 236 -19.59 0.51 8.73
C GLY A 236 -19.58 -0.26 7.42
N TYR A 237 -20.19 -1.45 7.38
CA TYR A 237 -20.27 -2.24 6.14
C TYR A 237 -21.24 -1.63 5.12
N GLY A 238 -22.31 -0.95 5.55
CA GLY A 238 -23.19 -0.20 4.66
C GLY A 238 -22.47 0.93 3.92
N VAL A 239 -21.74 1.78 4.66
CA VAL A 239 -20.90 2.84 4.09
C VAL A 239 -19.80 2.26 3.22
N THR A 240 -19.18 1.14 3.63
CA THR A 240 -18.16 0.45 2.85
C THR A 240 -18.68 -0.03 1.49
N GLY A 241 -19.82 -0.73 1.47
CA GLY A 241 -20.44 -1.18 0.21
C GLY A 241 -20.84 -0.02 -0.69
N LEU A 242 -21.40 1.06 -0.12
CA LEU A 242 -21.76 2.27 -0.86
C LEU A 242 -20.52 2.92 -1.48
N THR A 243 -19.45 3.06 -0.70
CA THR A 243 -18.21 3.70 -1.14
C THR A 243 -17.53 2.92 -2.26
N PHE A 244 -17.45 1.58 -2.16
CA PHE A 244 -16.96 0.75 -3.27
C PHE A 244 -17.81 0.91 -4.54
N SER A 245 -19.13 0.99 -4.39
CA SER A 245 -20.05 1.21 -5.52
C SER A 245 -19.90 2.59 -6.16
N LEU A 246 -19.55 3.61 -5.37
CA LEU A 246 -19.31 4.98 -5.84
C LEU A 246 -17.92 5.18 -6.45
N GLN A 247 -16.96 4.29 -6.21
CA GLN A 247 -15.58 4.44 -6.68
C GLN A 247 -15.47 4.68 -8.20
N PRO A 248 -16.18 3.97 -9.10
CA PRO A 248 -16.12 4.23 -10.54
C PRO A 248 -16.58 5.63 -10.93
N LEU A 249 -17.64 6.13 -10.27
CA LEU A 249 -18.15 7.49 -10.47
C LEU A 249 -17.12 8.51 -10.00
N MET A 250 -16.56 8.32 -8.80
CA MET A 250 -15.57 9.23 -8.24
C MET A 250 -14.29 9.28 -9.07
N ARG A 251 -13.88 8.15 -9.61
CA ARG A 251 -12.77 8.07 -10.56
C ARG A 251 -13.07 8.86 -11.83
N TRP A 252 -14.24 8.67 -12.43
CA TRP A 252 -14.68 9.43 -13.60
C TRP A 252 -14.71 10.94 -13.35
N THR A 253 -15.10 11.35 -12.15
CA THR A 253 -15.13 12.76 -11.71
C THR A 253 -13.71 13.30 -11.54
N CYS A 254 -12.85 12.60 -10.81
CA CYS A 254 -11.47 13.04 -10.54
C CYS A 254 -10.59 13.03 -11.80
N ASP A 255 -10.95 12.24 -12.82
CA ASP A 255 -10.33 12.26 -14.14
C ASP A 255 -10.60 13.56 -14.91
N ARG A 256 -11.73 14.23 -14.64
CA ARG A 256 -12.15 15.48 -15.29
C ARG A 256 -11.78 16.73 -14.51
N LEU A 257 -11.59 16.60 -13.20
CA LEU A 257 -11.19 17.71 -12.34
C LEU A 257 -9.67 17.90 -12.35
N THR A 258 -9.23 19.14 -12.19
CA THR A 258 -7.81 19.49 -12.11
C THR A 258 -7.54 20.40 -10.90
N GLY A 259 -6.28 20.48 -10.50
CA GLY A 259 -5.82 21.39 -9.44
C GLY A 259 -6.54 21.19 -8.10
N PHE A 260 -6.96 22.30 -7.50
CA PHE A 260 -7.57 22.36 -6.16
C PHE A 260 -8.87 21.56 -6.06
N TRP A 261 -9.77 21.68 -7.03
CA TRP A 261 -11.08 21.00 -6.99
C TRP A 261 -10.96 19.48 -7.03
N ARG A 262 -9.95 18.94 -7.73
CA ARG A 262 -9.66 17.50 -7.71
C ARG A 262 -9.30 17.02 -6.31
N VAL A 263 -8.48 17.79 -5.59
CA VAL A 263 -8.06 17.47 -4.22
C VAL A 263 -9.28 17.48 -3.30
N VAL A 264 -10.07 18.55 -3.30
CA VAL A 264 -11.26 18.67 -2.44
C VAL A 264 -12.24 17.51 -2.64
N VAL A 265 -12.55 17.17 -3.89
CA VAL A 265 -13.49 16.09 -4.20
C VAL A 265 -12.92 14.72 -3.81
N ALA A 266 -11.62 14.49 -4.01
CA ALA A 266 -10.96 13.28 -3.55
C ALA A 266 -10.97 13.17 -2.02
N ASP A 267 -10.61 14.24 -1.31
CA ASP A 267 -10.56 14.29 0.15
C ASP A 267 -11.95 14.07 0.77
N MET A 268 -13.01 14.67 0.22
CA MET A 268 -14.38 14.43 0.66
C MET A 268 -14.78 12.96 0.52
N PHE A 269 -14.43 12.34 -0.60
CA PHE A 269 -14.71 10.92 -0.82
C PHE A 269 -13.91 10.01 0.12
N LEU A 270 -12.63 10.30 0.31
CA LEU A 270 -11.76 9.57 1.24
C LEU A 270 -12.24 9.72 2.69
N PHE A 271 -12.65 10.92 3.10
CA PHE A 271 -13.22 11.15 4.42
C PHE A 271 -14.55 10.42 4.62
N PHE A 272 -15.42 10.38 3.60
CA PHE A 272 -16.63 9.57 3.65
C PHE A 272 -16.32 8.07 3.81
N SER A 273 -15.31 7.57 3.09
CA SER A 273 -14.83 6.20 3.20
C SER A 273 -14.29 5.90 4.61
N PHE A 274 -13.62 6.87 5.21
CA PHE A 274 -13.10 6.79 6.56
C PHE A 274 -14.19 6.63 7.63
N ILE A 275 -15.37 7.23 7.46
CA ILE A 275 -16.53 6.98 8.34
C ILE A 275 -16.91 5.49 8.36
N GLY A 276 -16.85 4.82 7.20
CA GLY A 276 -17.04 3.38 7.09
C GLY A 276 -15.95 2.61 7.83
N THR A 277 -14.69 3.01 7.65
CA THR A 277 -13.52 2.42 8.34
C THR A 277 -13.69 2.47 9.85
N ILE A 278 -13.97 3.64 10.42
CA ILE A 278 -14.13 3.82 11.87
C ILE A 278 -15.23 2.93 12.43
N ASN A 279 -16.38 2.86 11.75
CA ASN A 279 -17.50 2.06 12.21
C ASN A 279 -17.23 0.55 12.13
N VAL A 280 -16.54 0.07 11.09
CA VAL A 280 -16.08 -1.33 11.01
C VAL A 280 -15.12 -1.64 12.17
N TRP A 281 -14.12 -0.78 12.39
CA TRP A 281 -13.13 -0.98 13.46
C TRP A 281 -13.78 -0.95 14.84
N ARG A 282 -14.53 0.10 15.16
CA ARG A 282 -15.24 0.24 16.43
C ARG A 282 -16.21 -0.89 16.67
N GLY A 283 -17.03 -1.22 15.67
CA GLY A 283 -18.05 -2.27 15.79
C GLY A 283 -17.45 -3.64 16.08
N ILE A 284 -16.41 -4.03 15.35
CA ILE A 284 -15.73 -5.32 15.58
C ILE A 284 -15.01 -5.31 16.93
N TRP A 285 -14.31 -4.22 17.26
CA TRP A 285 -13.61 -4.08 18.53
C TRP A 285 -14.57 -4.24 19.73
N GLN A 286 -15.69 -3.53 19.74
CA GLN A 286 -16.68 -3.61 20.81
C GLN A 286 -17.42 -4.95 20.84
N ALA A 287 -17.66 -5.56 19.68
CA ALA A 287 -18.22 -6.91 19.62
C ALA A 287 -17.27 -7.93 20.27
N LEU A 288 -15.95 -7.81 20.06
CA LEU A 288 -14.96 -8.65 20.74
C LEU A 288 -14.97 -8.40 22.25
N ASP A 289 -15.00 -7.14 22.68
CA ASP A 289 -15.06 -6.79 24.12
C ASP A 289 -16.33 -7.32 24.81
N THR A 290 -17.46 -7.33 24.09
CA THR A 290 -18.76 -7.73 24.63
C THR A 290 -18.99 -9.24 24.59
N TYR A 291 -18.58 -9.91 23.51
CA TYR A 291 -18.99 -11.30 23.24
C TYR A 291 -17.84 -12.32 23.24
N PHE A 292 -16.58 -11.91 23.03
CA PHE A 292 -15.48 -12.86 22.86
C PHE A 292 -14.66 -13.04 24.13
N LEU A 293 -14.97 -14.12 24.86
CA LEU A 293 -14.33 -14.47 26.15
C LEU A 293 -14.35 -13.29 27.16
N PRO A 294 -15.52 -12.73 27.48
CA PRO A 294 -15.63 -11.51 28.30
C PRO A 294 -15.08 -11.70 29.73
N GLU A 295 -15.19 -12.91 30.27
CA GLU A 295 -14.69 -13.26 31.61
C GLU A 295 -13.17 -13.50 31.63
N GLU A 296 -12.59 -13.92 30.49
CA GLU A 296 -11.18 -14.31 30.37
C GLU A 296 -10.43 -13.32 29.46
N LYS A 297 -10.42 -12.04 29.87
CA LYS A 297 -9.94 -10.92 29.04
C LYS A 297 -8.49 -11.09 28.56
N LEU A 298 -7.59 -11.57 29.44
CA LEU A 298 -6.19 -11.77 29.06
C LEU A 298 -6.04 -12.85 27.98
N LEU A 299 -6.79 -13.96 28.09
CA LEU A 299 -6.82 -15.00 27.08
C LEU A 299 -7.43 -14.48 25.76
N SER A 300 -8.52 -13.70 25.85
CA SER A 300 -9.13 -12.99 24.73
C SER A 300 -8.10 -12.11 23.99
N ASN A 301 -7.32 -11.32 24.74
CA ASN A 301 -6.28 -10.44 24.22
C ASN A 301 -5.18 -11.23 23.50
N TRP A 302 -4.67 -12.31 24.09
CA TRP A 302 -3.63 -13.14 23.49
C TRP A 302 -4.10 -13.88 22.24
N ILE A 303 -5.31 -14.45 22.26
CA ILE A 303 -5.87 -15.13 21.09
C ILE A 303 -6.06 -14.13 19.95
N THR A 304 -6.71 -13.00 20.21
CA THR A 304 -6.96 -11.97 19.20
C THR A 304 -5.66 -11.34 18.67
N HIS A 305 -4.59 -11.25 19.47
CA HIS A 305 -3.26 -10.84 19.01
C HIS A 305 -2.57 -11.92 18.15
N ALA A 306 -2.36 -13.11 18.71
CA ALA A 306 -1.47 -14.11 18.13
C ALA A 306 -2.10 -14.85 16.94
N VAL A 307 -3.37 -15.27 17.08
CA VAL A 307 -4.05 -16.04 16.03
C VAL A 307 -4.33 -15.17 14.82
N SER A 308 -4.74 -13.92 15.02
CA SER A 308 -5.00 -13.01 13.90
C SER A 308 -3.73 -12.69 13.12
N LEU A 309 -2.61 -12.42 13.80
CA LEU A 309 -1.32 -12.19 13.15
C LEU A 309 -0.87 -13.43 12.37
N LEU A 310 -0.99 -14.62 12.96
CA LEU A 310 -0.66 -15.88 12.28
C LEU A 310 -1.51 -16.06 11.01
N LEU A 311 -2.82 -15.87 11.11
CA LEU A 311 -3.72 -15.96 9.96
C LEU A 311 -3.36 -14.93 8.88
N LEU A 312 -3.07 -13.68 9.25
CA LEU A 312 -2.64 -12.66 8.29
C LEU A 312 -1.30 -13.00 7.63
N ILE A 313 -0.36 -13.61 8.34
CA ILE A 313 0.90 -14.11 7.76
C ILE A 313 0.63 -15.24 6.76
N LEU A 314 -0.24 -16.20 7.12
CA LEU A 314 -0.63 -17.31 6.23
C LEU A 314 -1.36 -16.82 4.98
N LEU A 315 -2.17 -15.77 5.13
CA LEU A 315 -2.87 -15.07 4.06
C LEU A 315 -1.98 -14.07 3.31
N ASN A 316 -0.69 -13.93 3.66
CA ASN A 316 0.24 -13.01 3.01
C ASN A 316 -0.26 -11.54 3.00
N CYS A 317 -0.88 -11.12 4.10
CA CYS A 317 -1.47 -9.80 4.35
C CYS A 317 -0.99 -9.17 5.67
N SER A 318 0.05 -9.72 6.31
CA SER A 318 0.48 -9.31 7.64
C SER A 318 0.92 -7.84 7.72
N ASN A 319 1.49 -7.26 6.66
CA ASN A 319 1.80 -5.83 6.62
C ASN A 319 0.58 -4.92 6.74
N SER A 320 -0.64 -5.42 6.55
CA SER A 320 -1.87 -4.63 6.72
C SER A 320 -2.10 -4.19 8.17
N VAL A 321 -1.41 -4.79 9.15
CA VAL A 321 -1.47 -4.33 10.55
C VAL A 321 -0.61 -3.11 10.82
N LEU A 322 0.27 -2.72 9.89
CA LEU A 322 1.24 -1.65 10.08
C LEU A 322 0.66 -0.31 9.62
N VAL A 323 0.64 0.68 10.51
CA VAL A 323 0.36 2.07 10.12
C VAL A 323 1.68 2.72 9.71
N ARG A 324 2.02 2.57 8.44
CA ARG A 324 3.31 3.04 7.93
C ARG A 324 3.20 3.91 6.70
N GLY A 325 4.08 4.91 6.70
CA GLY A 325 4.30 5.82 5.59
C GLY A 325 3.21 6.87 5.45
N VAL A 326 3.53 7.88 4.64
CA VAL A 326 2.70 9.04 4.36
C VAL A 326 2.45 9.14 2.87
N TYR A 327 1.23 9.50 2.52
CA TYR A 327 0.74 9.60 1.15
C TYR A 327 0.13 10.97 0.93
N ILE A 328 0.42 11.53 -0.24
CA ILE A 328 -0.06 12.84 -0.64
C ILE A 328 -1.31 12.67 -1.50
N ASP A 329 -2.37 13.37 -1.13
CA ASP A 329 -3.65 13.33 -1.82
C ASP A 329 -3.54 13.90 -3.24
N ALA A 330 -4.26 13.27 -4.17
CA ALA A 330 -4.27 13.61 -5.58
C ALA A 330 -2.89 13.64 -6.26
N GLU A 331 -1.93 12.87 -5.75
CA GLU A 331 -0.63 12.70 -6.38
C GLU A 331 -0.71 11.80 -7.61
N GLU A 332 -1.47 10.71 -7.55
CA GLU A 332 -1.63 9.82 -8.70
C GLU A 332 -2.36 10.54 -9.86
N PRO A 333 -2.01 10.25 -11.12
CA PRO A 333 -2.59 10.91 -12.27
C PRO A 333 -4.08 10.55 -12.43
N ALA A 334 -4.84 11.46 -13.05
CA ALA A 334 -6.23 11.22 -13.42
C ALA A 334 -7.09 10.80 -12.21
N GLY A 335 -8.09 9.95 -12.43
CA GLY A 335 -8.96 9.43 -11.37
C GLY A 335 -8.33 8.41 -10.42
N GLN A 336 -7.02 8.15 -10.47
CA GLN A 336 -6.38 7.11 -9.66
C GLN A 336 -6.25 7.45 -8.18
N CYS A 337 -6.30 8.73 -7.84
CA CYS A 337 -6.18 9.21 -6.47
C CYS A 337 -7.29 8.71 -5.52
N VAL A 338 -8.44 8.29 -6.06
CA VAL A 338 -9.59 7.78 -5.29
C VAL A 338 -9.74 6.26 -5.36
N VAL A 339 -8.82 5.56 -6.03
CA VAL A 339 -8.91 4.10 -6.16
C VAL A 339 -8.34 3.45 -4.90
N PHE A 340 -9.16 2.64 -4.24
CA PHE A 340 -8.74 1.92 -3.05
C PHE A 340 -7.78 0.79 -3.41
N PRO A 341 -6.62 0.71 -2.74
CA PRO A 341 -5.63 -0.31 -3.02
C PRO A 341 -6.02 -1.66 -2.40
N VAL A 342 -7.03 -2.30 -3.00
CA VAL A 342 -7.60 -3.60 -2.61
C VAL A 342 -7.51 -4.54 -3.81
N TYR A 343 -6.36 -5.19 -3.98
CA TYR A 343 -6.04 -5.96 -5.20
C TYR A 343 -5.60 -7.41 -4.92
N TYR A 344 -5.94 -8.00 -3.78
CA TYR A 344 -5.36 -9.26 -3.34
C TYR A 344 -5.50 -10.40 -4.37
N ILE A 345 -6.75 -10.71 -4.75
CA ILE A 345 -7.14 -11.75 -5.69
C ILE A 345 -6.74 -11.33 -7.12
N ARG A 346 -6.96 -10.07 -7.50
CA ARG A 346 -6.55 -9.56 -8.82
C ARG A 346 -5.05 -9.72 -9.06
N LEU A 347 -4.22 -9.40 -8.06
CA LEU A 347 -2.76 -9.61 -8.12
C LEU A 347 -2.39 -11.09 -8.19
N PHE A 348 -3.12 -11.97 -7.51
CA PHE A 348 -2.88 -13.41 -7.59
C PHE A 348 -3.10 -13.95 -9.00
N PHE A 349 -4.25 -13.65 -9.61
CA PHE A 349 -4.57 -14.07 -10.98
C PHE A 349 -3.62 -13.46 -12.00
N GLN A 350 -3.25 -12.19 -11.85
CA GLN A 350 -2.30 -11.53 -12.73
C GLN A 350 -0.90 -12.19 -12.65
N LYS A 351 -0.40 -12.51 -11.46
CA LYS A 351 0.88 -13.22 -11.28
C LYS A 351 0.87 -14.57 -11.98
N GLU A 352 -0.20 -15.35 -11.84
CA GLU A 352 -0.33 -16.64 -12.51
C GLU A 352 -0.45 -16.51 -14.04
N ARG A 353 -1.16 -15.49 -14.54
CA ARG A 353 -1.20 -15.17 -15.98
C ARG A 353 0.17 -14.82 -16.52
N ASN A 354 0.89 -13.92 -15.84
CA ASN A 354 2.22 -13.48 -16.25
C ASN A 354 3.24 -14.63 -16.21
N LYS A 355 3.12 -15.55 -15.24
CA LYS A 355 3.93 -16.76 -15.16
C LYS A 355 3.66 -17.72 -16.33
N LYS A 356 2.39 -17.89 -16.72
CA LYS A 356 2.01 -18.69 -17.90
C LYS A 356 2.55 -18.07 -19.19
N GLN A 357 2.43 -16.74 -19.36
CA GLN A 357 2.95 -16.03 -20.54
C GLN A 357 4.47 -16.13 -20.66
N ARG A 358 5.22 -15.97 -19.55
CA ARG A 358 6.68 -16.16 -19.56
C ARG A 358 7.07 -17.56 -19.98
N ARG A 359 6.41 -18.60 -19.43
CA ARG A 359 6.65 -20.00 -19.82
C ARG A 359 6.39 -20.24 -21.30
N LEU A 360 5.34 -19.62 -21.85
CA LEU A 360 5.03 -19.72 -23.27
C LEU A 360 6.10 -19.04 -24.12
N PHE A 361 6.54 -17.84 -23.74
CA PHE A 361 7.60 -17.12 -24.44
C PHE A 361 8.93 -17.89 -24.42
N GLU A 362 9.35 -18.40 -23.25
CA GLU A 362 10.53 -19.26 -23.11
C GLU A 362 10.42 -20.55 -23.95
N ALA A 363 9.22 -21.13 -24.07
CA ALA A 363 9.00 -22.30 -24.91
C ALA A 363 9.08 -21.97 -26.41
N LEU A 364 8.54 -20.83 -26.84
CA LEU A 364 8.65 -20.34 -28.22
C LEU A 364 10.10 -20.01 -28.58
N GLU A 365 10.84 -19.34 -27.69
CA GLU A 365 12.25 -19.03 -27.88
C GLU A 365 13.10 -20.32 -28.02
N ARG A 366 12.84 -21.33 -27.19
CA ARG A 366 13.47 -22.65 -27.35
C ARG A 366 13.10 -23.36 -28.65
N ALA A 367 11.85 -23.24 -29.10
CA ALA A 367 11.41 -23.82 -30.36
C ALA A 367 12.08 -23.14 -31.56
N ASP A 368 12.24 -21.81 -31.52
CA ASP A 368 12.91 -21.02 -32.55
C ASP A 368 14.42 -21.31 -32.62
N LEU A 369 15.08 -21.48 -31.46
CA LEU A 369 16.48 -21.94 -31.40
C LEU A 369 16.65 -23.36 -31.98
N ASN A 370 15.71 -24.26 -31.74
CA ASN A 370 15.76 -25.62 -32.28
C ASN A 370 15.46 -25.68 -33.78
N SER A 371 14.57 -24.82 -34.29
CA SER A 371 14.26 -24.74 -35.72
C SER A 371 15.40 -24.10 -36.52
N THR A 372 16.08 -23.09 -35.97
CA THR A 372 17.25 -22.45 -36.59
C THR A 372 18.54 -23.28 -36.43
N GLY A 373 18.72 -23.97 -35.29
CA GLY A 373 19.84 -24.89 -35.07
C GLY A 373 19.79 -26.16 -35.90
N GLY A 374 18.57 -26.64 -36.24
CA GLY A 374 18.36 -27.82 -37.10
C GLY A 374 18.67 -27.60 -38.58
N VAL A 375 18.79 -26.35 -39.06
CA VAL A 375 19.08 -26.05 -40.47
C VAL A 375 20.60 -25.96 -40.76
N VAL A 376 21.45 -25.96 -39.73
CA VAL A 376 22.92 -25.85 -39.89
C VAL A 376 23.65 -27.20 -39.82
N GLN A 377 22.96 -28.29 -39.50
CA GLN A 377 23.53 -29.65 -39.50
C GLN A 377 23.02 -30.51 -40.66
N ASP A 378 23.29 -30.12 -41.91
CA ASP A 378 23.47 -31.11 -42.97
C ASP A 378 24.09 -30.50 -44.23
N LYS A 379 25.42 -30.52 -44.27
CA LYS A 379 26.29 -30.76 -45.44
C LYS A 379 27.71 -30.38 -45.05
N LYS A 380 28.48 -31.35 -44.57
CA LYS A 380 29.95 -31.28 -44.53
C LYS A 380 30.45 -31.58 -45.95
N PRO A 381 31.02 -30.64 -46.72
CA PRO A 381 31.75 -30.98 -47.93
C PRO A 381 33.15 -31.51 -47.53
N PRO A 382 33.80 -32.32 -48.38
CA PRO A 382 35.12 -32.86 -48.08
C PRO A 382 36.15 -31.72 -48.02
N HIS A 383 36.99 -31.76 -46.98
CA HIS A 383 38.06 -30.80 -46.73
C HIS A 383 39.01 -30.62 -47.93
N PRO A 384 39.21 -29.39 -48.44
CA PRO A 384 40.45 -29.00 -49.07
C PRO A 384 41.34 -28.33 -48.02
N HIS A 385 42.60 -28.73 -47.96
CA HIS A 385 43.63 -28.05 -47.17
C HIS A 385 43.76 -26.59 -47.64
N PHE A 386 43.44 -25.63 -46.76
CA PHE A 386 43.80 -24.23 -46.95
C PHE A 386 44.96 -23.85 -46.01
N PRO A 387 45.87 -22.94 -46.43
CA PRO A 387 47.03 -22.56 -45.63
C PRO A 387 46.65 -21.77 -44.37
N GLN A 388 47.45 -21.92 -43.31
CA GLN A 388 47.24 -21.40 -41.94
C GLN A 388 46.93 -19.89 -41.85
N HIS A 389 47.31 -19.08 -42.84
CA HIS A 389 47.04 -17.64 -42.84
C HIS A 389 45.56 -17.27 -43.05
N GLN A 390 44.76 -18.11 -43.72
CA GLN A 390 43.33 -17.83 -43.93
C GLN A 390 42.45 -18.23 -42.72
N GLN A 391 42.87 -19.20 -41.92
CA GLN A 391 42.16 -19.59 -40.69
C GLN A 391 42.23 -18.52 -39.59
N GLN A 392 43.35 -17.81 -39.48
CA GLN A 392 43.51 -16.71 -38.51
C GLN A 392 42.63 -15.50 -38.86
N GLN A 393 42.48 -15.17 -40.15
CA GLN A 393 41.58 -14.08 -40.57
C GLN A 393 40.10 -14.42 -40.37
N GLN A 394 39.70 -15.67 -40.59
CA GLN A 394 38.31 -16.10 -40.33
C GLN A 394 37.97 -16.12 -38.83
N GLN A 395 38.90 -16.53 -37.96
CA GLN A 395 38.70 -16.47 -36.51
C GLN A 395 38.63 -15.02 -36.00
N GLN A 396 39.46 -14.12 -36.52
CA GLN A 396 39.36 -12.70 -36.19
C GLN A 396 38.04 -12.08 -36.66
N GLN A 397 37.57 -12.40 -37.87
CA GLN A 397 36.27 -11.92 -38.35
C GLN A 397 35.10 -12.47 -37.52
N GLN A 398 35.13 -13.75 -37.13
CA GLN A 398 34.09 -14.32 -36.25
C GLN A 398 34.09 -13.72 -34.85
N GLN A 399 35.27 -13.46 -34.26
CA GLN A 399 35.37 -12.78 -32.96
C GLN A 399 34.89 -11.33 -33.05
N GLN A 400 35.23 -10.63 -34.14
CA GLN A 400 34.81 -9.25 -34.35
C GLN A 400 33.29 -9.17 -34.56
N GLN A 401 32.70 -10.14 -35.28
CA GLN A 401 31.26 -10.22 -35.49
C GLN A 401 30.50 -10.59 -34.20
N HIS A 402 31.06 -11.47 -33.36
CA HIS A 402 30.52 -11.74 -32.02
C HIS A 402 30.57 -10.50 -31.11
N HIS A 403 31.64 -9.72 -31.20
CA HIS A 403 31.78 -8.48 -30.42
C HIS A 403 30.76 -7.43 -30.86
N ILE A 404 30.52 -7.28 -32.17
CA ILE A 404 29.53 -6.34 -32.73
C ILE A 404 28.10 -6.73 -32.32
N VAL A 405 27.76 -8.02 -32.34
CA VAL A 405 26.43 -8.50 -31.91
C VAL A 405 26.24 -8.34 -30.40
N ALA A 406 27.28 -8.57 -29.60
CA ALA A 406 27.24 -8.33 -28.16
C ALA A 406 27.04 -6.83 -27.85
N GLU A 407 27.69 -5.94 -28.60
CA GLU A 407 27.55 -4.49 -28.45
C GLU A 407 26.15 -4.01 -28.87
N GLN A 408 25.60 -4.53 -29.98
CA GLN A 408 24.22 -4.26 -30.40
C GLN A 408 23.20 -4.72 -29.35
N ASN A 409 23.37 -5.91 -28.78
CA ASN A 409 22.48 -6.40 -27.72
C ASN A 409 22.59 -5.54 -26.45
N HIS A 410 23.80 -5.10 -26.08
CA HIS A 410 24.01 -4.20 -24.94
C HIS A 410 23.43 -2.80 -25.19
N GLN A 411 23.39 -2.36 -26.45
CA GLN A 411 22.80 -1.08 -26.87
C GLN A 411 21.26 -1.14 -26.93
N VAL A 412 20.69 -2.28 -27.34
CA VAL A 412 19.23 -2.54 -27.27
C VAL A 412 18.75 -2.57 -25.81
N ILE A 413 19.51 -3.20 -24.91
CA ILE A 413 19.19 -3.23 -23.47
C ILE A 413 19.28 -1.81 -22.87
N ARG A 414 20.31 -1.02 -23.22
CA ARG A 414 20.39 0.39 -22.82
C ARG A 414 19.24 1.25 -23.39
N ASN A 415 18.80 0.99 -24.61
CA ASN A 415 17.66 1.70 -25.21
C ASN A 415 16.32 1.32 -24.58
N LEU A 416 16.18 0.09 -24.06
CA LEU A 416 15.02 -0.36 -23.27
C LEU A 416 15.00 0.26 -21.87
N GLU A 417 16.16 0.47 -21.25
CA GLU A 417 16.28 1.14 -19.95
C GLU A 417 16.20 2.67 -20.04
N ALA A 418 16.46 3.24 -21.23
CA ALA A 418 16.45 4.68 -21.48
C ALA A 418 15.12 5.22 -22.04
N VAL A 419 14.07 4.40 -22.18
CA VAL A 419 12.75 4.90 -22.63
C VAL A 419 12.17 5.81 -21.55
N PRO A 420 12.06 7.14 -21.78
CA PRO A 420 11.28 8.00 -20.92
C PRO A 420 9.80 7.66 -21.15
N LEU A 421 9.01 7.64 -20.07
CA LEU A 421 7.55 7.57 -20.12
C LEU A 421 6.98 8.84 -20.78
N THR A 422 7.11 8.97 -22.09
CA THR A 422 6.43 10.00 -22.89
C THR A 422 6.26 9.51 -24.33
N ILE A 423 5.15 8.82 -24.61
CA ILE A 423 4.45 8.93 -25.90
C ILE A 423 2.95 8.90 -25.58
N ILE A 424 2.34 10.10 -25.59
CA ILE A 424 0.96 10.28 -26.05
C ILE A 424 1.09 11.22 -27.25
N ASP A 425 0.49 10.79 -28.36
CA ASP A 425 0.55 11.39 -29.68
C ASP A 425 0.10 12.86 -29.73
N ASP A 426 0.83 13.65 -30.53
CA ASP A 426 0.36 14.90 -31.12
C ASP A 426 -0.89 14.66 -31.99
N PRO A 427 -2.00 15.40 -31.80
CA PRO A 427 -3.05 15.43 -32.79
C PRO A 427 -2.57 16.28 -33.97
N LYS A 428 -2.42 15.62 -35.13
CA LYS A 428 -2.19 16.27 -36.42
C LYS A 428 -3.21 17.39 -36.67
N SER A 429 -2.65 18.58 -36.86
CA SER A 429 -3.15 19.66 -37.70
C SER A 429 -3.73 19.17 -39.03
N ASN A 430 -4.94 19.65 -39.35
CA ASN A 430 -5.50 20.00 -40.66
C ASN A 430 -6.82 20.75 -40.36
N GLY A 431 -7.16 21.93 -40.88
CA GLY A 431 -6.49 22.85 -41.77
C GLY A 431 -7.19 24.22 -41.74
N ASP A 432 -6.60 25.14 -42.48
CA ASP A 432 -6.93 26.53 -42.76
C ASP A 432 -8.38 27.02 -42.58
N HIS A 433 -8.52 28.19 -41.93
CA HIS A 433 -9.17 29.32 -42.58
C HIS A 433 -8.57 30.65 -42.10
N SER A 434 -7.96 31.33 -43.07
CA SER A 434 -7.59 32.74 -43.08
C SER A 434 -8.76 33.67 -42.73
N SER A 435 -8.53 34.66 -41.88
CA SER A 435 -8.80 36.07 -42.20
C SER A 435 -8.31 37.04 -41.11
N HIS A 436 -7.97 38.22 -41.60
CA HIS A 436 -7.21 39.31 -41.01
C HIS A 436 -7.93 40.11 -39.89
N VAL A 437 -7.17 40.47 -38.83
CA VAL A 437 -6.84 41.86 -38.32
C VAL A 437 -8.02 42.74 -37.80
N PRO A 438 -7.83 43.71 -36.88
CA PRO A 438 -7.35 43.68 -35.49
C PRO A 438 -8.23 44.55 -34.53
N ALA A 439 -7.78 44.71 -33.27
CA ALA A 439 -7.96 45.87 -32.40
C ALA A 439 -9.37 46.43 -32.12
N LYS A 440 -9.82 46.23 -30.88
CA LYS A 440 -9.96 47.32 -29.89
C LYS A 440 -9.95 46.78 -28.48
#